data_AF-A0A662V356-F1
#
_entry.id   AF-A0A662V356-F1
#
_cell.length_a   1.000
_cell.length_b   1.000
_cell.length_c   1.000
_cell.angle_alpha   90.00
_cell.angle_beta   90.00
_cell.angle_gamma   90.00
#
_symmetry.space_group_name_H-M   'P 1'
#
loop_
_entity.id
_entity.type
_entity.pdbx_description
1 polymer ?
#
loop_
_entity_poly.entity_id
_entity_poly.type
_entity_poly.pdbx_seq_one_letter_code
_entity_poly.pdbx_strand_id
1 'polypeptide(L)'
;MSCYEVYVMTRMKKPYEELKIQRHFLTSIIEYRFIGILTHEQLKSIGIREFEAYIQITDKNILQKIGRILGIDLSNKSIVIKKAPHCK
;
A
#
# COMPACT_ATOMS: atom_id res chain seq x y z
N MET A 1 -16.52 11.05 7.69
CA MET A 1 -15.62 11.06 6.52
C MET A 1 -14.74 9.83 6.58
N SER A 2 -14.59 9.08 5.48
CA SER A 2 -13.65 7.96 5.39
C SER A 2 -12.29 8.44 4.90
N CYS A 3 -11.23 7.90 5.48
CA CYS A 3 -9.84 8.19 5.13
C CYS A 3 -9.03 6.89 5.08
N TYR A 4 -7.90 6.97 4.42
CA TYR A 4 -7.15 5.81 3.99
C TYR A 4 -5.67 6.06 4.22
N GLU A 5 -5.04 5.16 4.95
CA GLU A 5 -3.60 5.17 5.20
C GLU A 5 -2.88 4.61 3.97
N VAL A 6 -1.83 5.30 3.54
CA VAL A 6 -1.01 4.89 2.41
C VAL A 6 0.35 4.42 2.92
N TYR A 7 0.74 3.23 2.50
CA TYR A 7 2.00 2.60 2.84
C TYR A 7 2.79 2.25 1.59
N VAL A 8 4.09 2.53 1.59
CA VAL A 8 5.00 2.09 0.53
C VAL A 8 5.75 0.84 0.95
N MET A 9 5.86 -0.14 0.05
CA MET A 9 6.70 -1.32 0.27
C MET A 9 8.17 -0.91 0.22
N THR A 10 8.93 -1.19 1.29
CA THR A 10 10.35 -0.81 1.39
C THR A 10 11.27 -2.00 1.17
N ARG A 11 10.91 -3.20 1.65
CA ARG A 11 11.71 -4.41 1.55
C ARG A 11 10.84 -5.66 1.45
N MET A 12 11.37 -6.67 0.75
CA MET A 12 10.82 -8.02 0.75
C MET A 12 11.96 -8.98 1.06
N LYS A 13 11.93 -9.62 2.23
CA LYS A 13 12.87 -10.70 2.57
C LYS A 13 12.26 -12.03 2.17
N LYS A 14 12.92 -12.70 1.21
CA LYS A 14 12.58 -14.08 0.87
C LYS A 14 12.94 -14.99 2.06
N PRO A 15 12.14 -16.01 2.37
CA PRO A 15 12.51 -16.99 3.38
C PRO A 15 13.82 -17.68 2.98
N TYR A 16 14.70 -17.96 3.95
CA TYR A 16 15.98 -18.65 3.74
C TYR A 16 15.74 -20.05 3.15
N GLU A 17 16.49 -20.43 2.11
CA GLU A 17 16.30 -21.71 1.40
C GLU A 17 16.56 -22.96 2.26
N GLU A 18 17.34 -22.83 3.34
CA GLU A 18 17.71 -23.94 4.22
C GLU A 18 16.60 -24.34 5.21
N LEU A 19 15.59 -23.48 5.41
CA LEU A 19 14.43 -23.73 6.29
C LEU A 19 13.27 -24.48 5.59
N LYS A 20 13.53 -25.10 4.43
CA LYS A 20 12.55 -25.88 3.63
C LYS A 20 11.84 -27.04 4.37
N ILE A 21 12.25 -27.38 5.60
CA ILE A 21 11.74 -28.53 6.36
C ILE A 21 10.38 -28.26 7.05
N GLN A 22 9.97 -27.00 7.26
CA GLN A 22 8.65 -26.66 7.84
C GLN A 22 7.77 -25.88 6.84
N ARG A 23 7.32 -26.56 5.78
CA ARG A 23 6.60 -26.00 4.62
C ARG A 23 5.28 -25.26 4.90
N HIS A 24 4.77 -25.19 6.13
CA HIS A 24 3.44 -24.60 6.41
C HIS A 24 3.45 -23.10 6.78
N PHE A 25 4.61 -22.47 7.04
CA PHE A 25 4.65 -21.09 7.59
C PHE A 25 5.64 -20.12 6.91
N LEU A 26 6.27 -20.49 5.80
CA LEU A 26 7.25 -19.62 5.14
C LEU A 26 6.59 -18.63 4.18
N THR A 27 5.98 -17.58 4.74
CA THR A 27 5.58 -16.40 3.95
C THR A 27 6.73 -15.39 3.89
N SER A 28 6.84 -14.65 2.78
CA SER A 28 7.85 -13.58 2.69
C SER A 28 7.50 -12.46 3.66
N ILE A 29 8.51 -11.98 4.41
CA ILE A 29 8.32 -10.81 5.28
C ILE A 29 8.42 -9.57 4.40
N ILE A 30 7.29 -8.86 4.25
CA ILE A 30 7.20 -7.61 3.50
C ILE A 30 7.14 -6.45 4.50
N GLU A 31 8.09 -5.53 4.38
CA GLU A 31 8.13 -4.31 5.19
C GLU A 31 7.43 -3.17 4.45
N TYR A 32 6.57 -2.45 5.18
CA TYR A 32 5.82 -1.31 4.70
C TYR A 32 6.14 -0.07 5.55
N ARG A 33 6.25 1.09 4.90
CA ARG A 33 6.44 2.39 5.56
C ARG A 33 5.23 3.27 5.29
N PHE A 34 4.66 3.84 6.35
CA PHE A 34 3.59 4.84 6.24
C PHE A 34 4.11 6.11 5.55
N ILE A 35 3.36 6.64 4.59
CA ILE A 35 3.73 7.84 3.82
C ILE A 35 2.67 8.93 3.79
N GLY A 36 1.44 8.65 4.23
CA GLY A 36 0.40 9.68 4.30
C GLY A 36 -1.02 9.13 4.38
N ILE A 37 -1.98 10.06 4.33
CA ILE A 37 -3.41 9.77 4.39
C ILE A 37 -4.08 10.35 3.14
N LEU A 38 -5.02 9.60 2.56
CA LEU A 38 -5.90 10.05 1.50
C LEU A 38 -7.34 10.06 2.00
N THR A 39 -8.12 11.04 1.54
CA THR A 39 -9.56 11.09 1.76
C THR A 39 -10.29 10.22 0.74
N HIS A 40 -11.53 9.84 1.06
CA HIS A 40 -12.38 9.13 0.09
C HIS A 40 -12.57 9.91 -1.22
N GLU A 41 -12.72 11.24 -1.16
CA GLU A 41 -12.88 12.09 -2.34
C GLU A 41 -11.64 12.08 -3.24
N GLN A 42 -10.45 12.14 -2.63
CA GLN A 42 -9.19 12.03 -3.36
C GLN A 42 -9.07 10.67 -4.08
N LEU A 43 -9.40 9.57 -3.41
CA LEU A 43 -9.41 8.24 -4.05
C LEU A 43 -10.43 8.16 -5.19
N LYS A 44 -11.63 8.71 -4.99
CA LYS A 44 -12.68 8.73 -6.01
C LYS A 44 -12.24 9.53 -7.24
N SER A 45 -11.55 10.66 -7.05
CA SER A 45 -11.03 11.50 -8.14
C SER A 45 -10.02 10.80 -9.04
N ILE A 46 -9.33 9.78 -8.51
CA ILE A 46 -8.34 8.99 -9.25
C ILE A 46 -8.91 7.66 -9.77
N GLY A 47 -10.21 7.42 -9.58
CA GLY A 47 -10.92 6.24 -10.09
C GLY A 47 -10.97 5.06 -9.12
N ILE A 48 -10.52 5.23 -7.88
CA ILE A 48 -10.57 4.18 -6.85
C ILE A 48 -11.86 4.33 -6.06
N ARG A 49 -12.69 3.29 -6.08
CA ARG A 49 -13.92 3.20 -5.27
C ARG A 49 -13.58 2.78 -3.85
N GLU A 50 -14.55 2.90 -2.94
CA GLU A 50 -14.41 2.39 -1.58
C GLU A 50 -14.18 0.87 -1.58
N PHE A 51 -13.34 0.41 -0.65
CA PHE A 51 -12.99 -0.99 -0.43
C PHE A 51 -12.97 -1.28 1.08
N GLU A 52 -13.21 -2.53 1.45
CA GLU A 52 -13.47 -2.90 2.85
C GLU A 52 -12.20 -3.01 3.71
N ALA A 53 -11.07 -3.46 3.15
CA ALA A 53 -9.86 -3.75 3.92
C ALA A 53 -8.64 -2.98 3.40
N TYR A 54 -8.03 -3.49 2.33
CA TYR A 54 -6.86 -2.89 1.71
C TYR A 54 -6.85 -3.14 0.21
N ILE A 55 -6.11 -2.32 -0.51
CA ILE A 55 -5.84 -2.48 -1.93
C ILE A 55 -4.33 -2.27 -2.17
N GLN A 56 -3.73 -3.16 -2.95
CA GLN A 56 -2.37 -2.96 -3.45
C GLN A 56 -2.43 -2.27 -4.80
N ILE A 57 -1.58 -1.26 -4.99
CA ILE A 57 -1.50 -0.49 -6.23
C ILE A 57 -0.09 -0.59 -6.78
N THR A 58 -0.01 -1.08 -8.01
CA THR A 58 1.19 -1.15 -8.84
C THR A 58 1.03 -0.42 -10.17
N ASP A 59 -0.20 0.03 -10.50
CA ASP A 59 -0.47 0.79 -11.72
C ASP A 59 0.25 2.15 -11.68
N LYS A 60 1.13 2.37 -12.66
CA LYS A 60 1.99 3.55 -12.72
C LYS A 60 1.20 4.86 -12.79
N ASN A 61 0.08 4.89 -13.50
CA ASN A 61 -0.71 6.12 -13.65
C ASN A 61 -1.40 6.47 -12.33
N ILE A 62 -1.93 5.48 -11.61
CA ILE A 62 -2.52 5.67 -10.30
C ILE A 62 -1.45 6.08 -9.27
N LEU A 63 -0.28 5.44 -9.28
CA LEU A 63 0.86 5.78 -8.42
C LEU A 63 1.31 7.23 -8.62
N GLN A 64 1.39 7.71 -9.87
CA GLN A 64 1.72 9.10 -10.15
C GLN A 64 0.68 10.08 -9.61
N LYS A 65 -0.62 9.76 -9.75
CA LYS A 65 -1.69 10.61 -9.21
C LYS A 65 -1.64 10.67 -7.69
N ILE A 66 -1.44 9.54 -7.01
CA ILE A 66 -1.29 9.49 -5.55
C ILE A 66 -0.04 10.23 -5.11
N GLY A 67 1.07 10.02 -5.82
CA GLY A 67 2.33 10.70 -5.54
C GLY A 67 2.20 12.22 -5.63
N ARG A 68 1.46 12.74 -6.62
CA ARG A 68 1.16 14.18 -6.73
C ARG A 68 0.35 14.70 -5.54
N ILE A 69 -0.64 13.95 -5.07
CA ILE A 69 -1.46 14.34 -3.91
C ILE A 69 -0.62 14.40 -2.63
N LEU A 70 0.28 13.43 -2.45
CA LEU A 70 1.14 13.33 -1.27
C LEU A 70 2.44 14.15 -1.37
N GLY A 71 2.77 14.69 -2.54
CA GLY A 71 4.03 15.39 -2.80
C GLY A 71 5.27 14.47 -2.83
N ILE A 72 5.11 13.19 -3.18
CA ILE A 72 6.17 12.16 -3.15
C ILE A 72 6.20 11.41 -4.49
N ASP A 73 7.39 11.08 -5.02
CA ASP A 73 7.48 10.22 -6.20
C ASP A 73 7.28 8.73 -5.85
N LEU A 74 6.27 8.11 -6.49
CA LEU A 74 5.91 6.70 -6.33
C LEU A 74 6.09 5.89 -7.63
N SER A 75 6.69 6.46 -8.68
CA SER A 75 6.70 5.90 -10.04
C SER A 75 7.29 4.48 -10.16
N ASN A 76 8.18 4.10 -9.23
CA ASN A 76 8.85 2.79 -9.19
C ASN A 76 8.57 2.05 -7.86
N LYS A 77 7.42 2.29 -7.25
CA LYS A 77 7.05 1.72 -5.94
C LYS A 77 5.81 0.85 -6.06
N SER A 78 5.65 -0.04 -5.08
CA SER A 78 4.37 -0.70 -4.81
C SER A 78 3.83 -0.09 -3.52
N ILE A 79 2.55 0.31 -3.53
CA ILE A 79 1.90 0.84 -2.34
C ILE A 79 0.72 -0.04 -1.94
N VAL A 80 0.40 0.00 -0.65
CA VAL A 80 -0.82 -0.55 -0.09
C VAL A 80 -1.59 0.61 0.51
N ILE A 81 -2.86 0.70 0.15
CA ILE A 81 -3.80 1.62 0.78
C ILE A 81 -4.70 0.80 1.68
N LYS A 82 -4.86 1.23 2.92
CA LYS A 82 -5.69 0.58 3.94
C LYS A 82 -6.73 1.58 4.43
N LYS A 83 -7.98 1.14 4.63
CA LYS A 83 -8.99 1.99 5.25
C LYS A 83 -8.60 2.27 6.71
N ALA A 84 -8.53 3.55 7.08
CA ALA A 84 -8.18 3.94 8.44
C ALA A 84 -9.38 3.68 9.37
N PRO A 85 -9.16 3.15 10.59
CA PRO A 85 -10.23 2.91 11.55
C PRO A 85 -10.83 4.23 12.08
N HIS A 86 -10.02 5.28 12.14
CA HIS A 86 -10.44 6.60 12.60
C HIS A 86 -9.82 7.68 11.72
N CYS A 87 -10.65 8.63 11.30
CA CYS A 87 -10.18 9.90 10.73
C CYS A 87 -10.20 10.93 11.84
N LYS A 88 -9.02 11.43 12.22
CA LYS A 88 -8.89 12.58 13.10
C LYS A 88 -8.73 13.84 12.27
#